data_AF-A0A7L2CKB1-F1
#
_entry.id   AF-A0A7L2CKB1-F1
#
_cell.length_a   1.000
_cell.length_b   1.000
_cell.length_c   1.000
_cell.angle_alpha   90.00
_cell.angle_beta   90.00
_cell.angle_gamma   90.00
#
_symmetry.space_group_name_H-M   'P 1'
#
loop_
_entity.id
_entity.type
_entity.pdbx_description
1 polymer ?
#
loop_
_entity_poly.entity_id
_entity_poly.type
_entity_poly.pdbx_seq_one_letter_code
_entity_poly.pdbx_strand_id
1 'polypeptide(L)' 'QMTRKALFPGDSEIDQLFQIFRTLGTPTEVTWPGVTQLPDYKSSFPRWPRKEMKDIVPNLDRDGRDLL' A
#
# COMPACT_ATOMS: atom_id res chain seq x y z
N GLN A 1 7.10 14.18 12.48
CA GLN A 1 7.17 12.99 13.36
C GLN A 1 6.51 11.82 12.65
N MET A 2 7.20 10.67 12.57
CA MET A 2 6.66 9.43 12.02
C MET A 2 5.46 8.95 12.84
N THR A 3 4.48 8.29 12.22
CA THR A 3 3.33 7.72 12.92
C THR A 3 3.83 6.76 13.99
N ARG A 4 3.52 6.98 15.27
CA ARG A 4 3.87 6.06 16.39
C ARG A 4 3.08 4.72 16.34
N LYS A 5 2.61 4.35 15.16
CA LYS A 5 1.78 3.19 14.85
C LYS A 5 2.37 2.52 13.61
N ALA A 6 2.34 1.19 13.59
CA ALA A 6 2.75 0.42 12.41
C ALA A 6 1.90 0.84 11.21
N LEU A 7 2.56 1.06 10.07
CA LEU A 7 1.90 1.51 8.84
C LEU A 7 0.98 0.43 8.24
N PHE A 8 1.37 -0.83 8.44
CA PHE A 8 0.66 -2.01 7.95
C PHE A 8 0.62 -3.07 9.07
N PRO A 9 -0.31 -2.98 10.02
CA PRO A 9 -0.38 -3.89 11.16
C PRO A 9 -1.15 -5.17 10.78
N GLY A 10 -0.58 -6.01 9.92
CA GLY A 10 -1.20 -7.28 9.52
C GLY A 10 -0.99 -8.40 10.55
N ASP A 11 -1.99 -9.27 10.70
CA ASP A 11 -1.93 -10.44 11.59
C ASP A 11 -1.69 -11.78 10.88
N SER A 12 -1.69 -11.76 9.54
CA SER A 12 -1.43 -12.89 8.64
C SER A 12 -0.86 -12.36 7.32
N GLU A 13 -0.37 -13.24 6.45
CA GLU A 13 0.18 -12.84 5.14
C GLU A 13 -0.87 -12.11 4.28
N ILE A 14 -2.08 -12.65 4.21
CA ILE A 14 -3.15 -12.04 3.41
C ILE A 14 -3.64 -10.72 4.01
N ASP A 15 -3.73 -10.64 5.34
CA ASP A 15 -4.11 -9.39 6.00
C ASP A 15 -3.03 -8.32 5.81
N GLN A 16 -1.76 -8.70 5.96
CA GLN A 16 -0.62 -7.81 5.69
C GLN A 16 -0.66 -7.26 4.25
N LEU A 17 -0.92 -8.12 3.26
CA LEU A 17 -1.07 -7.71 1.86
C LEU A 17 -2.24 -6.75 1.69
N PHE A 18 -3.38 -7.01 2.32
CA PHE A 18 -4.55 -6.15 2.24
C PHE A 18 -4.35 -4.81 2.98
N GLN A 19 -3.60 -4.75 4.08
CA GLN A 19 -3.23 -3.49 4.73
C GLN A 19 -2.38 -2.62 3.80
N ILE A 20 -1.44 -3.23 3.06
CA ILE A 20 -0.65 -2.54 2.05
C ILE A 20 -1.55 -2.00 0.94
N PHE A 21 -2.42 -2.83 0.36
CA PHE A 21 -3.31 -2.39 -0.73
C PHE A 21 -4.32 -1.33 -0.27
N ARG A 22 -4.84 -1.39 0.95
CA ARG A 22 -5.73 -0.36 1.52
C ARG A 22 -5.06 0.99 1.69
N THR A 23 -3.75 1.01 1.79
CA THR A 23 -2.96 2.21 2.05
C THR A 23 -2.40 2.77 0.75
N LEU A 24 -1.80 1.93 -0.09
CA LEU A 24 -1.12 2.32 -1.33
C LEU A 24 -1.98 2.14 -2.59
N GLY A 25 -3.14 1.51 -2.47
CA GLY A 25 -3.97 1.07 -3.59
C GLY A 25 -3.64 -0.36 -4.01
N THR A 26 -4.62 -1.05 -4.60
CA THR A 26 -4.39 -2.37 -5.21
C THR A 26 -3.56 -2.19 -6.48
N PRO A 27 -2.43 -2.90 -6.65
CA PRO A 27 -1.59 -2.75 -7.82
C PRO A 27 -2.32 -3.18 -9.10
N THR A 28 -2.03 -2.45 -10.17
CA THR A 28 -2.51 -2.70 -11.53
C THR A 28 -1.31 -2.89 -12.46
N GLU A 29 -1.54 -3.41 -13.67
CA GLU A 29 -0.48 -3.53 -14.71
C GLU A 29 0.16 -2.18 -15.10
N VAL A 30 -0.52 -1.06 -14.86
CA VAL A 30 0.04 0.28 -15.10
C VAL A 30 1.03 0.66 -14.00
N THR A 31 0.70 0.38 -12.74
CA THR A 31 1.53 0.74 -11.57
C THR A 31 2.63 -0.27 -11.29
N TRP A 32 2.38 -1.54 -11.62
CA TRP A 32 3.32 -2.65 -11.48
C TRP A 32 3.09 -3.65 -12.63
N PRO A 33 3.83 -3.50 -13.75
CA PRO A 33 3.74 -4.43 -14.87
C PRO A 33 4.09 -5.86 -14.45
N GLY A 34 3.25 -6.83 -14.83
CA GLY A 34 3.38 -8.25 -14.51
C GLY A 34 2.75 -8.67 -13.18
N VAL A 35 2.16 -7.75 -12.40
CA VAL A 35 1.59 -8.09 -11.08
C VAL A 35 0.49 -9.14 -11.17
N THR A 36 -0.29 -9.15 -12.25
CA THR A 36 -1.38 -10.13 -12.45
C THR A 36 -0.87 -11.53 -12.79
N GLN A 37 0.41 -11.67 -13.14
CA GLN A 37 1.07 -12.93 -13.49
C GLN A 37 1.77 -13.58 -12.29
N LEU A 38 1.81 -12.91 -11.13
CA LEU A 38 2.41 -13.47 -9.93
C LEU A 38 1.61 -14.69 -9.43
N PRO A 39 2.27 -15.76 -8.94
CA PRO A 39 1.62 -17.02 -8.55
C PRO A 39 0.48 -16.84 -7.53
N ASP A 40 0.68 -15.93 -6.58
CA ASP A 40 -0.26 -15.69 -5.48
C ASP A 40 -1.22 -14.52 -5.76
N TYR A 41 -1.08 -13.84 -6.90
CA TYR A 41 -2.04 -12.81 -7.29
C TYR A 41 -3.37 -13.46 -7.66
N LYS A 42 -4.44 -13.01 -7.03
CA LYS A 42 -5.81 -13.42 -7.37
C LYS A 42 -6.56 -12.24 -7.96
N SER A 43 -7.18 -12.44 -9.12
CA SER A 43 -8.05 -11.45 -9.75
C SER A 43 -9.28 -11.10 -8.89
N SER A 44 -9.61 -11.94 -7.90
CA SER A 44 -10.65 -11.73 -6.90
C SER A 44 -10.22 -10.85 -5.72
N PHE A 45 -8.96 -10.40 -5.65
CA PHE A 45 -8.54 -9.46 -4.61
C PHE A 45 -9.35 -8.15 -4.68
N PRO A 46 -9.74 -7.57 -3.54
CA PRO A 46 -10.47 -6.32 -3.56
C PRO A 46 -9.62 -5.20 -4.19
N ARG A 47 -10.30 -4.27 -4.87
CA ARG A 47 -9.68 -3.11 -5.51
C ARG A 47 -9.84 -1.88 -4.62
N TRP A 48 -8.74 -1.42 -4.03
CA TRP A 48 -8.68 -0.18 -3.26
C TRP A 48 -8.04 0.94 -4.07
N PRO A 49 -8.57 2.17 -4.01
CA PRO A 49 -7.94 3.32 -4.65
C PRO A 49 -6.64 3.69 -3.93
N ARG A 50 -5.68 4.25 -4.67
CA ARG A 50 -4.46 4.81 -4.10
C ARG A 50 -4.79 6.02 -3.25
N LYS A 51 -4.20 6.10 -2.05
CA LYS A 51 -4.25 7.29 -1.19
C LYS A 51 -3.01 8.14 -1.45
N GLU A 52 -3.14 9.45 -1.24
CA GLU A 52 -2.02 10.37 -1.33
C GLU A 52 -1.11 10.23 -0.11
N MET A 53 0.21 10.37 -0.30
CA MET A 53 1.18 10.19 0.79
C MET A 53 0.96 11.19 1.94
N LYS A 54 0.42 12.37 1.63
CA LYS A 54 0.00 13.38 2.61
C LYS A 54 -1.08 12.89 3.58
N ASP A 55 -1.95 11.98 3.13
CA ASP A 55 -3.05 11.45 3.92
C ASP A 55 -2.57 10.27 4.79
N ILE A 56 -1.52 9.58 4.34
CA ILE A 56 -0.93 8.41 5.00
C ILE A 56 0.03 8.86 6.12
N VAL A 57 0.91 9.83 5.83
CA VAL A 57 1.92 10.37 6.76
C VAL A 57 1.81 11.90 6.86
N PRO A 58 0.74 12.43 7.48
CA PRO A 58 0.46 13.87 7.48
C PRO A 58 1.53 14.72 8.16
N ASN A 59 2.27 14.13 9.11
CA ASN A 59 3.27 14.80 9.93
C ASN A 59 4.71 14.66 9.40
N LEU A 60 4.86 14.15 8.17
CA LEU A 60 6.14 14.08 7.48
C LEU A 60 6.31 15.31 6.58
N ASP A 61 7.51 15.87 6.56
CA ASP A 61 7.85 17.00 5.70
C ASP A 61 7.97 16.55 4.23
N ARG A 62 8.17 17.52 3.32
CA ARG A 62 8.21 17.24 1.88
C ARG A 62 9.32 16.26 1.53
N ASP A 63 10.52 16.48 2.06
CA ASP A 63 11.68 15.65 1.76
C ASP A 63 11.50 14.23 2.32
N GLY A 64 10.90 14.09 3.51
CA GLY A 64 10.54 12.78 4.04
C GLY A 64 9.46 12.06 3.23
N ARG A 65 8.52 12.78 2.61
CA ARG A 65 7.50 12.17 1.72
C ARG A 65 8.05 11.75 0.37
N ASP A 66 9.07 12.43 -0.12
CA ASP A 66 9.72 12.11 -1.41
C ASP A 66 10.60 10.86 -1.32
N LEU A 67 11.19 10.63 -0.14
CA LEU A 67 12.03 9.46 0.13
C LEU A 67 11.26 8.14 0.34
N LEU A 68 9.93 8.20 0.54
CA LEU A 68 9.06 7.05 0.81
C LEU A 68 8.24 6.65 -0.43
#